data_AF-A0A1M7YKQ0-F1
#
_entry.id   AF-A0A1M7YKQ0-F1
#
_cell.length_a   1.000
_cell.length_b   1.000
_cell.length_c   1.000
_cell.angle_alpha   90.00
_cell.angle_beta   90.00
_cell.angle_gamma   90.00
#
_symmetry.space_group_name_H-M   'P 1'
#
loop_
_entity.id
_entity.type
_entity.pdbx_description
1 polymer ?
#
loop_
_entity_poly.entity_id
_entity_poly.type
_entity_poly.pdbx_seq_one_letter_code
_entity_poly.pdbx_strand_id
1 'polypeptide(L)'
;MNYDKFRYEQKKKQQEAKKKQTVVETKEIKFRPKTEEHDMNFKIKNIKKFLAAKNKVKITMRFRGREIVYAQTLGLEAMNSIAEALQEDAILLQPPKMEGRQLVMFVGPK
;
A
#
# COMPACT_ATOMS: atom_id res chain seq x y z
N MET A 1 19.95 -26.91 -37.49
CA MET A 1 19.64 -26.30 -36.18
C MET A 1 18.14 -26.06 -36.11
N ASN A 2 17.41 -26.81 -35.29
CA ASN A 2 15.94 -26.76 -35.25
C ASN A 2 15.46 -25.51 -34.51
N TYR A 3 15.18 -24.46 -35.30
CA TYR A 3 14.66 -23.18 -34.83
C TYR A 3 13.38 -23.35 -33.99
N ASP A 4 12.52 -24.31 -34.35
CA ASP A 4 11.29 -24.63 -33.63
C ASP A 4 11.54 -25.14 -32.20
N LYS A 5 12.59 -25.94 -32.01
CA LYS A 5 12.97 -26.46 -30.69
C LYS A 5 13.51 -25.35 -29.78
N PHE A 6 14.29 -24.42 -30.34
CA PHE A 6 14.79 -23.25 -29.63
C PHE A 6 13.68 -22.27 -29.22
N ARG A 7 12.68 -22.04 -30.09
CA ARG A 7 11.50 -21.20 -29.77
C ARG A 7 10.65 -21.81 -28.66
N TYR A 8 10.55 -23.14 -28.61
CA TYR A 8 9.85 -23.84 -27.53
C TYR A 8 10.57 -23.69 -26.18
N GLU A 9 11.89 -23.88 -26.13
CA GLU A 9 12.69 -23.71 -24.91
C GLU A 9 12.68 -22.26 -24.40
N GLN A 10 12.77 -21.28 -25.30
CA GLN A 10 12.63 -19.85 -24.96
C GLN A 10 11.26 -19.55 -24.34
N LYS A 11 10.17 -20.05 -24.92
CA LYS A 11 8.82 -19.86 -24.36
C LYS A 11 8.68 -20.52 -22.99
N LYS A 12 9.21 -21.73 -22.82
CA LYS A 12 9.17 -22.45 -21.55
C LYS A 12 9.96 -21.70 -20.46
N LYS A 13 11.16 -21.22 -20.78
CA LYS A 13 11.99 -20.41 -19.88
C LYS A 13 11.32 -19.09 -19.51
N GLN A 14 10.67 -18.42 -20.46
CA GLN A 14 9.89 -17.20 -20.19
C GLN A 14 8.66 -17.46 -19.30
N GLN A 15 7.95 -18.58 -19.51
CA GLN A 15 6.82 -18.96 -18.64
C GLN A 15 7.28 -19.31 -17.22
N GLU A 16 8.38 -20.05 -17.08
CA GLU A 16 8.97 -20.36 -15.77
C GLU A 16 9.45 -19.09 -15.06
N ALA A 17 10.06 -18.15 -15.79
CA ALA A 17 10.45 -16.85 -15.24
C ALA A 17 9.24 -16.03 -14.79
N LYS A 18 8.17 -15.98 -15.59
CA LYS A 18 6.92 -15.30 -15.23
C LYS A 18 6.24 -15.93 -14.01
N LYS A 19 6.24 -17.26 -13.89
CA LYS A 19 5.67 -17.97 -12.73
C LYS A 19 6.47 -17.74 -11.44
N LYS A 20 7.79 -17.57 -11.54
CA LYS A 20 8.67 -17.29 -10.41
C LYS A 20 8.67 -15.81 -9.99
N GLN A 21 8.13 -14.92 -10.82
CA GLN A 21 8.01 -13.52 -10.48
C GLN A 21 7.03 -13.35 -9.31
N THR A 22 7.54 -12.90 -8.16
CA THR A 22 6.70 -12.53 -7.03
C THR A 22 5.87 -11.31 -7.41
N VAL A 23 4.56 -11.49 -7.57
CA VAL A 23 3.63 -10.40 -7.89
C VAL A 23 3.47 -9.56 -6.62
N VAL A 24 4.15 -8.42 -6.57
CA VAL A 24 3.96 -7.43 -5.51
C VAL A 24 2.71 -6.63 -5.84
N GLU A 25 1.60 -6.96 -5.21
CA GLU A 25 0.36 -6.21 -5.37
C GLU A 25 0.36 -4.94 -4.51
N THR A 26 -0.34 -3.91 -4.97
CA THR A 26 -0.62 -2.73 -4.14
C THR A 26 -2.03 -2.84 -3.58
N LYS A 27 -2.14 -3.00 -2.26
CA LYS A 27 -3.43 -3.03 -1.56
C LYS A 27 -3.81 -1.62 -1.12
N GLU A 28 -5.07 -1.24 -1.30
CA GLU A 28 -5.56 0.08 -0.87
C GLU A 28 -6.39 -0.05 0.41
N ILE A 29 -6.11 0.78 1.41
CA ILE A 29 -6.87 0.87 2.65
C ILE A 29 -7.38 2.30 2.83
N LYS A 30 -8.69 2.42 3.05
CA LYS A 30 -9.39 3.70 3.13
C LYS A 30 -9.75 4.05 4.57
N PHE A 31 -9.38 5.24 4.98
CA PHE A 31 -9.70 5.84 6.26
C PHE A 31 -10.70 6.99 6.10
N ARG A 32 -11.47 7.22 7.16
CA ARG A 32 -12.34 8.39 7.30
C ARG A 32 -11.76 9.27 8.42
N PRO A 33 -11.96 10.59 8.37
CA PRO A 33 -11.45 11.49 9.40
C PRO A 33 -12.11 11.30 10.78
N LYS A 34 -13.30 10.69 10.83
CA LYS A 34 -14.02 10.34 12.07
C LYS A 34 -13.92 8.84 12.40
N THR A 35 -12.81 8.21 12.06
CA THR A 35 -12.60 6.78 12.36
C THR A 35 -12.40 6.61 13.86
N GLU A 36 -13.20 5.73 14.48
CA GLU A 36 -13.02 5.34 15.88
C GLU A 36 -11.72 4.53 16.06
N GLU A 37 -11.16 4.60 17.26
CA GLU A 37 -9.89 3.94 17.61
C GLU A 37 -9.92 2.42 17.35
N HIS A 38 -11.05 1.77 17.60
CA HIS A 38 -11.22 0.34 17.32
C HIS A 38 -11.10 0.01 15.83
N ASP A 39 -11.75 0.78 14.94
CA ASP A 39 -11.67 0.59 13.49
C ASP A 39 -10.25 0.93 12.97
N MET A 40 -9.59 1.92 13.57
CA MET A 40 -8.20 2.26 13.25
C MET A 40 -7.26 1.10 13.55
N ASN A 41 -7.36 0.53 14.75
CA ASN A 41 -6.56 -0.63 15.17
C ASN A 41 -6.82 -1.87 14.31
N PHE A 42 -8.07 -2.12 13.92
CA PHE A 42 -8.41 -3.21 13.01
C PHE A 42 -7.75 -3.04 11.63
N LYS A 43 -7.77 -1.82 11.08
CA LYS A 43 -7.12 -1.51 9.80
C LYS A 43 -5.60 -1.61 9.89
N ILE A 44 -4.98 -1.15 10.98
CA ILE A 44 -3.54 -1.29 11.20
C ILE A 44 -3.14 -2.78 11.19
N LYS A 45 -3.90 -3.64 11.89
CA LYS A 45 -3.66 -5.11 11.84
C LYS A 45 -3.75 -5.66 10.41
N ASN A 46 -4.69 -5.20 9.60
CA ASN A 46 -4.79 -5.61 8.20
C ASN A 46 -3.64 -5.07 7.35
N ILE A 47 -3.16 -3.85 7.60
CA ILE A 47 -1.96 -3.31 6.94
C ILE A 47 -0.77 -4.20 7.24
N LYS A 48 -0.53 -4.55 8.52
CA LYS A 48 0.56 -5.46 8.91
C LYS A 48 0.47 -6.82 8.21
N LYS A 49 -0.73 -7.39 8.07
CA LYS A 49 -0.92 -8.64 7.30
C LYS A 49 -0.55 -8.49 5.83
N PHE A 50 -0.88 -7.36 5.19
CA PHE A 50 -0.51 -7.12 3.79
C PHE A 50 1.00 -6.92 3.62
N LEU A 51 1.63 -6.22 4.56
CA LEU A 51 3.08 -6.04 4.59
C LEU A 51 3.82 -7.36 4.80
N ALA A 52 3.33 -8.22 5.70
CA ALA A 52 3.87 -9.57 5.90
C ALA A 52 3.81 -10.43 4.61
N ALA A 53 2.80 -10.20 3.77
CA ALA A 53 2.68 -10.82 2.45
C ALA A 53 3.53 -10.14 1.35
N LYS A 54 4.47 -9.28 1.72
CA LYS A 54 5.33 -8.45 0.84
C LYS A 54 4.55 -7.56 -0.15
N ASN A 55 3.31 -7.20 0.18
CA ASN A 55 2.52 -6.29 -0.64
C ASN A 55 2.78 -4.84 -0.23
N LYS A 56 2.72 -3.94 -1.21
CA LYS A 56 2.71 -2.49 -0.94
C LYS A 56 1.32 -2.09 -0.49
N VAL A 57 1.23 -1.12 0.40
CA VAL A 57 -0.06 -0.63 0.89
C VAL A 57 -0.18 0.86 0.62
N LYS A 58 -1.25 1.22 -0.09
CA LYS A 58 -1.70 2.59 -0.28
C LYS A 58 -2.72 2.91 0.80
N ILE A 59 -2.36 3.84 1.68
CA ILE A 59 -3.23 4.33 2.75
C ILE A 59 -3.86 5.63 2.24
N THR A 60 -5.19 5.66 2.15
CA THR A 60 -5.93 6.79 1.60
C THR A 60 -6.93 7.27 2.65
N MET A 61 -6.83 8.52 3.09
CA MET A 61 -7.85 9.17 3.90
C MET A 61 -8.71 10.06 3.01
N ARG A 62 -10.02 9.81 2.98
CA ARG A 62 -10.95 10.60 2.16
C ARG A 62 -11.67 11.64 3.01
N PHE A 63 -11.63 12.89 2.58
CA PHE A 63 -12.34 14.00 3.22
C PHE A 63 -13.64 14.31 2.46
N ARG A 64 -14.70 14.71 3.17
CA ARG A 64 -15.95 15.15 2.54
C ARG A 64 -16.13 16.67 2.69
N GLY A 65 -16.32 17.36 1.57
CA GLY A 65 -16.69 18.78 1.53
C GLY A 65 -15.63 19.70 2.14
N ARG A 66 -16.01 20.47 3.17
CA ARG A 66 -15.18 21.46 3.87
C ARG A 66 -14.15 20.84 4.82
N GLU A 67 -14.17 19.52 5.00
CA GLU A 67 -13.23 18.80 5.86
C GLU A 67 -11.79 18.79 5.33
N ILE A 68 -11.57 19.23 4.09
CA ILE A 68 -10.23 19.35 3.50
C ILE A 68 -9.31 20.29 4.33
N VAL A 69 -9.89 21.25 5.05
CA VAL A 69 -9.13 22.16 5.93
C VAL A 69 -8.50 21.40 7.10
N TYR A 70 -9.18 20.37 7.61
CA TYR A 70 -8.66 19.50 8.67
C TYR A 70 -7.65 18.47 8.14
N ALA A 71 -7.52 18.32 6.82
CA ALA A 71 -6.58 17.35 6.25
C ALA A 71 -5.13 17.70 6.57
N GLN A 72 -4.80 18.99 6.67
CA GLN A 72 -3.45 19.45 7.01
C GLN A 72 -3.10 19.35 8.49
N THR A 73 -4.11 19.34 9.38
CA THR A 73 -3.89 19.21 10.83
C THR A 73 -4.20 17.78 11.27
N LEU A 74 -5.48 17.49 11.52
CA LEU A 74 -5.98 16.18 11.97
C LEU A 74 -5.63 15.01 11.03
N GLY A 75 -5.72 15.24 9.71
CA GLY A 75 -5.43 14.18 8.73
C GLY A 75 -3.96 13.77 8.71
N LEU A 76 -3.07 14.76 8.80
CA LEU A 76 -1.62 14.57 8.82
C LEU A 76 -1.17 13.94 10.14
N GLU A 77 -1.69 14.41 11.27
CA GLU A 77 -1.44 13.80 12.59
C GLU A 77 -1.86 12.32 12.61
N ALA A 78 -3.08 12.01 12.16
CA ALA A 78 -3.55 10.62 12.11
C ALA A 78 -2.71 9.74 11.17
N MET A 79 -2.27 10.26 10.02
CA MET A 79 -1.34 9.56 9.13
C MET A 79 0.01 9.31 9.79
N ASN A 80 0.54 10.28 10.52
CA ASN A 80 1.80 10.14 11.23
C ASN A 80 1.69 9.10 12.35
N SER A 81 0.61 9.11 13.14
CA SER A 81 0.36 8.07 14.15
C SER A 81 0.27 6.67 13.53
N ILE A 82 -0.38 6.53 12.36
CA ILE A 82 -0.41 5.26 11.62
C ILE A 82 1.00 4.87 11.16
N ALA A 83 1.78 5.81 10.65
CA ALA A 83 3.13 5.56 10.18
C ALA A 83 4.05 5.11 11.32
N GLU A 84 3.99 5.75 12.48
CA GLU A 84 4.72 5.36 13.70
C GLU A 84 4.34 3.94 14.15
N ALA A 85 3.04 3.63 14.22
CA ALA A 85 2.56 2.30 14.59
C ALA A 85 2.98 1.18 13.61
N LEU A 86 3.33 1.56 12.38
CA LEU A 86 3.78 0.66 11.31
C LEU A 86 5.29 0.69 11.09
N GLN A 87 6.05 1.55 11.79
CA GLN A 87 7.48 1.77 11.54
C GLN A 87 8.35 0.52 11.77
N GLU A 88 7.87 -0.41 12.60
CA GLU A 88 8.55 -1.69 12.84
C GLU A 88 8.44 -2.65 11.64
N ASP A 89 7.27 -2.72 11.02
CA ASP A 89 6.93 -3.69 9.96
C ASP A 89 7.01 -3.11 8.54
N ALA A 90 7.04 -1.77 8.41
CA ALA A 90 6.89 -1.06 7.15
C ALA A 90 8.02 -0.04 6.92
N ILE A 91 8.35 0.16 5.64
CA ILE A 91 9.17 1.27 5.17
C ILE A 91 8.26 2.31 4.54
N LEU A 92 8.43 3.57 4.91
CA LEU A 92 7.73 4.69 4.30
C LEU A 92 8.28 4.92 2.89
N LEU A 93 7.48 4.65 1.86
CA LEU A 93 7.88 4.84 0.46
C LEU A 93 7.59 6.27 0.01
N GLN A 94 6.42 6.78 0.40
CA GLN A 94 5.99 8.13 0.06
C GLN A 94 5.29 8.74 1.26
N PRO A 95 5.71 9.94 1.70
CA PRO A 95 5.07 10.63 2.80
C PRO A 95 3.62 11.02 2.46
N PRO A 96 2.78 11.26 3.49
CA PRO A 96 1.41 11.67 3.30
C PRO A 96 1.33 12.94 2.45
N LYS A 97 0.68 12.85 1.29
CA LYS A 97 0.50 13.95 0.33
C LYS A 97 -0.97 14.12 -0.01
N MET A 98 -1.39 15.38 -0.12
CA MET A 98 -2.74 15.72 -0.56
C MET A 98 -2.88 15.49 -2.07
N GLU A 99 -3.80 14.61 -2.45
CA GLU A 99 -4.26 14.38 -3.82
C GLU A 99 -5.74 14.77 -3.93
N GLY A 100 -5.97 16.03 -4.30
CA GLY A 100 -7.32 16.59 -4.41
C GLY A 100 -8.07 16.59 -3.08
N ARG A 101 -9.07 15.71 -2.93
CA ARG A 101 -9.89 15.58 -1.71
C ARG A 101 -9.49 14.39 -0.83
N GLN A 102 -8.31 13.83 -1.06
CA GLN A 102 -7.80 12.66 -0.34
C GLN A 102 -6.37 12.93 0.10
N LEU A 103 -6.01 12.47 1.30
CA LEU A 103 -4.63 12.41 1.76
C LEU A 103 -4.14 10.99 1.54
N VAL A 104 -3.03 10.84 0.83
CA VAL A 104 -2.53 9.54 0.38
C VAL A 104 -1.12 9.35 0.89
N MET A 105 -0.84 8.15 1.42
CA MET A 105 0.48 7.71 1.85
C MET A 105 0.76 6.32 1.27
N PHE A 106 2.02 6.05 0.95
CA PHE A 106 2.44 4.72 0.50
C PHE A 106 3.46 4.13 1.45
N VAL A 107 3.19 2.89 1.86
CA VAL A 107 4.10 2.11 2.71
C VAL A 107 4.42 0.79 2.02
N GLY A 108 5.66 0.36 2.18
CA GLY A 108 6.17 -0.91 1.67
C GLY A 108 6.53 -1.84 2.81
N PRO A 109 6.58 -3.15 2.55
CA PRO A 109 7.11 -4.11 3.52
C PRO A 109 8.61 -3.83 3.75
N LYS A 110 9.06 -4.00 4.99
CA LYS A 110 10.49 -3.96 5.32
C LYS A 110 11.22 -5.22 4.83
#